data_AF-A0AAD9WZY7-F1
#
_entry.id   AF-A0AAD9WZY7-F1
#
_cell.length_a   1.000
_cell.length_b   1.000
_cell.length_c   1.000
_cell.angle_alpha   90.00
_cell.angle_beta   90.00
_cell.angle_gamma   90.00
#
_symmetry.space_group_name_H-M   'P 1'
#
loop_
_entity.id
_entity.type
_entity.pdbx_description
1 polymer ?
#
loop_
_entity_poly.entity_id
_entity_poly.type
_entity_poly.pdbx_seq_one_letter_code
_entity_poly.pdbx_strand_id
1 'polypeptide(L)'
;MKSGNFRWHGDKSDNFGRRAIKSCGVDEDVWKCKRMRNRLKELLNTPEEEWYKGKLTRHNHFDSLSRFDDKLNQVPVEFTVEDRRRFMVSCFRYFMTMHRQLKFSGGVIYQMLLREVHNEGQSNEIWFMLGIHDVRFSKVEFYLIIGLWLEEVPDITRYASMDNGKHQRYFAGMDEILFEELRVVVNLDGFQQAYDSVKLCLLYMLKWIIMCLDERVKTPVWQFQLVKDLNTFDAFPWGSLVYNYSIFSFKHVFDMQREWFERCQQTKGTDVHML
;
A
#
# COMPACT_ATOMS: atom_id res chain seq x y z
N MET A 1 -26.25 -41.32 23.05
CA MET A 1 -24.96 -42.05 23.13
C MET A 1 -23.84 -41.02 23.06
N LYS A 2 -23.06 -40.95 24.14
CA LYS A 2 -21.71 -40.38 24.33
C LYS A 2 -21.47 -38.89 24.00
N SER A 3 -21.37 -38.14 25.10
CA SER A 3 -20.50 -36.98 25.30
C SER A 3 -19.04 -37.27 24.96
N GLY A 4 -18.31 -36.24 24.54
CA GLY A 4 -16.86 -36.28 24.34
C GLY A 4 -16.26 -34.88 24.39
N ASN A 5 -15.77 -34.50 25.57
CA ASN A 5 -14.94 -33.31 25.82
C ASN A 5 -13.65 -33.37 24.99
N PHE A 6 -13.29 -32.29 24.28
CA PHE A 6 -11.92 -32.09 23.81
C PHE A 6 -11.17 -31.17 24.76
N ARG A 7 -10.28 -31.78 25.54
CA ARG A 7 -9.28 -31.14 26.41
C ARG A 7 -8.04 -30.88 25.55
N TRP A 8 -7.58 -29.64 25.48
CA TRP A 8 -6.26 -29.32 24.93
C TRP A 8 -5.18 -29.66 25.96
N HIS A 9 -4.34 -30.65 25.66
CA HIS A 9 -3.02 -30.77 26.26
C HIS A 9 -2.02 -30.10 25.31
N GLY A 10 -1.43 -28.98 25.75
CA GLY A 10 -0.35 -28.32 25.03
C GLY A 10 0.92 -29.14 25.12
N ASP A 11 1.21 -29.93 24.09
CA ASP A 11 2.52 -30.53 23.88
C ASP A 11 3.42 -29.52 23.15
N LYS A 12 4.61 -29.29 23.70
CA LYS A 12 5.59 -28.33 23.21
C LYS A 12 6.20 -28.85 21.92
N SER A 13 5.69 -28.39 20.78
CA SER A 13 6.31 -28.62 19.47
C SER A 13 6.77 -27.32 18.80
N ASP A 14 7.67 -26.60 19.47
CA ASP A 14 8.63 -25.71 18.80
C ASP A 14 9.70 -26.58 18.14
N ASN A 15 9.54 -26.94 16.87
CA ASN A 15 10.60 -27.66 16.13
C ASN A 15 10.63 -27.39 14.62
N PHE A 16 10.09 -26.27 14.14
CA PHE A 16 10.24 -25.88 12.73
C PHE A 16 11.57 -25.17 12.40
N GLY A 17 12.38 -24.83 13.42
CA GLY A 17 13.65 -24.09 13.24
C GLY A 17 14.95 -24.87 13.49
N ARG A 18 14.91 -26.16 13.87
CA ARG A 18 16.12 -26.87 14.37
C ARG A 18 16.69 -27.96 13.46
N ARG A 19 16.29 -28.06 12.19
CA ARG A 19 16.78 -29.14 11.28
C ARG A 19 17.71 -28.73 10.14
N ALA A 20 18.13 -27.46 10.06
CA ALA A 20 19.10 -27.02 9.05
C ALA A 20 20.51 -26.68 9.58
N ILE A 21 20.79 -26.89 10.87
CA ILE A 21 22.10 -26.59 11.47
C ILE A 21 22.71 -27.87 12.05
N LYS A 22 23.10 -28.79 11.18
CA LYS A 22 23.98 -29.92 11.54
C LYS A 22 24.92 -30.21 10.37
N SER A 23 25.91 -29.34 10.15
CA SER A 23 27.23 -29.68 9.57
C SER A 23 28.15 -28.48 9.23
N CYS A 24 27.79 -27.23 9.54
CA CYS A 24 28.71 -26.08 9.41
C CYS A 24 29.08 -25.49 10.78
N GLY A 25 30.29 -24.94 10.90
CA GLY A 25 30.99 -24.65 12.16
C GLY A 25 30.21 -23.83 13.20
N VAL A 26 30.01 -24.44 14.37
CA VAL A 26 29.21 -23.92 15.49
C VAL A 26 29.74 -22.59 16.04
N ASP A 27 31.05 -22.36 16.05
CA ASP A 27 31.64 -21.12 16.60
C ASP A 27 31.44 -19.89 15.72
N GLU A 28 31.48 -20.06 14.39
CA GLU A 28 31.29 -18.95 13.46
C GLU A 28 29.83 -18.47 13.44
N ASP A 29 28.88 -19.41 13.56
CA ASP A 29 27.46 -19.12 13.62
C ASP A 29 27.05 -18.47 14.95
N VAL A 30 27.63 -18.90 16.08
CA VAL A 30 27.40 -18.27 17.39
C VAL A 30 27.95 -16.84 17.41
N TRP A 31 29.14 -16.63 16.84
CA TRP A 31 29.73 -15.29 16.71
C TRP A 31 28.90 -14.38 15.81
N LYS A 32 28.44 -14.87 14.64
CA LYS A 32 27.51 -14.15 13.75
C LYS A 32 26.20 -13.80 14.45
N CYS A 33 25.62 -14.73 15.21
CA CYS A 33 24.38 -14.48 15.98
C CYS A 33 24.56 -13.44 17.08
N LYS A 34 25.70 -13.44 17.78
CA LYS A 34 25.98 -12.48 18.85
C LYS A 34 26.25 -11.08 18.28
N ARG A 35 27.02 -11.00 17.20
CA ARG A 35 27.27 -9.75 16.46
C ARG A 35 25.98 -9.16 15.89
N MET A 36 25.11 -9.99 15.33
CA MET A 36 23.81 -9.56 14.82
C MET A 36 22.92 -9.01 15.93
N ARG A 37 22.81 -9.70 17.08
CA ARG A 37 22.05 -9.20 18.24
C ARG A 37 22.55 -7.86 18.76
N ASN A 38 23.86 -7.67 18.85
CA ASN A 38 24.41 -6.39 19.29
C ASN A 38 24.12 -5.27 18.29
N ARG A 39 24.26 -5.56 16.99
CA ARG A 39 23.94 -4.61 15.91
C ARG A 39 22.46 -4.23 15.87
N LEU A 40 21.55 -5.17 16.15
CA LEU A 40 20.11 -4.91 16.26
C LEU A 40 19.79 -3.92 17.40
N LYS A 41 20.46 -4.04 18.55
CA LYS A 41 20.25 -3.15 19.70
C LYS A 41 20.65 -1.70 19.44
N GLU A 42 21.65 -1.48 18.60
CA GLU A 42 22.21 -0.14 18.34
C GLU A 42 21.52 0.57 17.17
N LEU A 43 20.96 -0.18 16.22
CA LEU A 43 20.46 0.37 14.95
C LEU A 43 18.93 0.44 14.85
N LEU A 44 18.21 -0.43 15.56
CA LEU A 44 16.75 -0.46 15.45
C LEU A 44 16.10 0.76 16.12
N ASN A 45 15.10 1.34 15.44
CA ASN A 45 14.23 2.35 16.03
C ASN A 45 13.40 1.81 17.20
N THR A 46 13.15 0.49 17.21
CA THR A 46 12.47 -0.21 18.30
C THR A 46 13.31 -1.44 18.70
N PRO A 47 13.96 -1.42 19.87
CA PRO A 47 14.72 -2.55 20.39
C PRO A 47 13.92 -3.86 20.40
N GLU A 48 14.57 -5.01 20.24
CA GLU A 48 13.87 -6.31 20.21
C GLU A 48 13.14 -6.63 21.51
N GLU A 49 13.69 -6.18 22.64
CA GLU A 49 13.07 -6.30 23.97
C GLU A 49 11.73 -5.57 24.08
N GLU A 50 11.50 -4.62 23.17
CA GLU A 50 10.35 -3.74 23.11
C GLU A 50 9.32 -4.19 22.06
N TRP A 51 9.57 -5.29 21.36
CA TRP A 51 8.63 -5.82 20.38
C TRP A 51 7.34 -6.28 21.06
N TYR A 52 6.21 -5.87 20.47
CA TYR A 52 4.88 -6.28 20.92
C TYR A 52 4.16 -7.09 19.86
N LYS A 53 2.98 -7.61 20.21
CA LYS A 53 2.14 -8.35 19.28
C LYS A 53 1.09 -7.39 18.69
N GLY A 54 1.39 -6.83 17.53
CA GLY A 54 0.47 -6.01 16.75
C GLY A 54 -0.17 -6.78 15.59
N LYS A 55 -1.30 -6.27 15.10
CA LYS A 55 -1.90 -6.70 13.84
C LYS A 55 -2.14 -5.48 12.97
N LEU A 56 -1.45 -5.42 11.84
CA LEU A 56 -1.73 -4.41 10.83
C LEU A 56 -2.93 -4.88 10.00
N THR A 57 -4.05 -4.17 10.12
CA THR A 57 -5.27 -4.46 9.37
C THR A 57 -5.30 -3.64 8.09
N ARG A 58 -5.72 -4.29 6.98
CA ARG A 58 -6.04 -3.57 5.76
C ARG A 58 -7.37 -2.85 5.92
N HIS A 59 -7.44 -1.61 5.46
CA HIS A 59 -8.72 -0.96 5.17
C HIS A 59 -9.15 -1.17 3.71
N ASN A 60 -8.28 -1.69 2.84
CA ASN A 60 -8.53 -1.75 1.40
C ASN A 60 -8.64 -3.16 0.79
N HIS A 61 -9.50 -3.21 -0.23
CA HIS A 61 -9.98 -4.38 -0.94
C HIS A 61 -9.02 -4.93 -2.01
N PHE A 62 -7.73 -5.11 -1.73
CA PHE A 62 -6.76 -5.58 -2.73
C PHE A 62 -7.16 -6.92 -3.41
N ASP A 63 -7.94 -7.76 -2.72
CA ASP A 63 -8.53 -8.99 -3.27
C ASP A 63 -9.50 -8.74 -4.46
N SER A 64 -9.89 -7.48 -4.67
CA SER A 64 -10.78 -7.03 -5.75
C SER A 64 -10.07 -6.70 -7.06
N LEU A 65 -8.75 -6.90 -7.17
CA LEU A 65 -8.11 -6.97 -8.49
C LEU A 65 -8.74 -8.07 -9.37
N SER A 66 -9.30 -9.12 -8.75
CA SER A 66 -10.17 -10.10 -9.44
C SER A 66 -11.44 -9.46 -10.00
N ARG A 67 -12.14 -8.64 -9.20
CA ARG A 67 -13.33 -7.88 -9.62
C ARG A 67 -13.00 -6.85 -10.71
N PHE A 68 -11.78 -6.33 -10.73
CA PHE A 68 -11.29 -5.42 -11.77
C PHE A 68 -11.16 -6.13 -13.12
N ASP A 69 -10.65 -7.37 -13.15
CA ASP A 69 -10.69 -8.20 -14.35
C ASP A 69 -12.12 -8.54 -14.73
N ASP A 70 -12.96 -8.96 -13.78
CA ASP A 70 -14.36 -9.25 -14.06
C ASP A 70 -15.05 -8.03 -14.69
N LYS A 71 -14.74 -6.81 -14.23
CA LYS A 71 -15.21 -5.58 -14.86
C LYS A 71 -14.53 -5.30 -16.19
N LEU A 72 -13.21 -5.39 -16.35
CA LEU A 72 -12.54 -5.26 -17.66
C LEU A 72 -12.99 -6.28 -18.71
N ASN A 73 -13.44 -7.45 -18.24
CA ASN A 73 -13.98 -8.59 -18.98
C ASN A 73 -15.52 -8.56 -19.10
N GLN A 74 -16.23 -7.70 -18.35
CA GLN A 74 -17.66 -7.34 -18.55
C GLN A 74 -17.82 -6.10 -19.44
N VAL A 75 -16.90 -5.15 -19.34
CA VAL A 75 -16.73 -3.99 -20.22
C VAL A 75 -16.40 -4.33 -21.70
N PRO A 76 -16.00 -5.55 -22.16
CA PRO A 76 -15.89 -5.90 -23.57
C PRO A 76 -17.17 -5.79 -24.38
N VAL A 77 -18.33 -5.67 -23.74
CA VAL A 77 -19.59 -5.42 -24.44
C VAL A 77 -19.78 -3.92 -24.73
N GLU A 78 -19.10 -3.03 -23.99
CA GLU A 78 -19.40 -1.59 -23.95
C GLU A 78 -18.22 -0.68 -24.35
N PHE A 79 -16.97 -1.07 -24.08
CA PHE A 79 -15.83 -0.36 -24.65
C PHE A 79 -15.80 -0.62 -26.15
N THR A 80 -15.83 0.46 -26.93
CA THR A 80 -15.46 0.38 -28.33
C THR A 80 -14.05 -0.22 -28.45
N VAL A 81 -13.74 -0.84 -29.60
CA VAL A 81 -12.40 -1.39 -29.86
C VAL A 81 -11.32 -0.32 -29.62
N GLU A 82 -11.63 0.92 -29.96
CA GLU A 82 -10.72 2.06 -29.81
C GLU A 82 -10.58 2.51 -28.35
N ASP A 83 -11.66 2.55 -27.56
CA ASP A 83 -11.57 2.83 -26.12
C ASP A 83 -10.72 1.79 -25.40
N ARG A 84 -10.92 0.51 -25.72
CA ARG A 84 -10.11 -0.59 -25.20
C ARG A 84 -8.65 -0.41 -25.58
N ARG A 85 -8.38 -0.11 -26.85
CA ARG A 85 -7.02 0.15 -27.33
C ARG A 85 -6.38 1.29 -26.55
N ARG A 86 -7.10 2.40 -26.37
CA ARG A 86 -6.60 3.57 -25.64
C ARG A 86 -6.34 3.26 -24.17
N PHE A 87 -7.23 2.53 -23.51
CA PHE A 87 -7.05 2.10 -22.13
C PHE A 87 -5.83 1.19 -21.97
N MET A 88 -5.62 0.25 -22.90
CA MET A 88 -4.51 -0.72 -22.86
C MET A 88 -3.14 -0.12 -23.18
N VAL A 89 -3.06 1.05 -23.81
CA VAL A 89 -1.78 1.76 -24.09
C VAL A 89 -1.49 2.89 -23.10
N SER A 90 -2.34 3.08 -22.09
CA SER A 90 -2.14 4.07 -21.03
C SER A 90 -0.90 3.77 -20.18
N CYS A 91 -0.50 4.76 -19.36
CA CYS A 91 0.59 4.60 -18.39
C CYS A 91 0.33 3.49 -17.34
N PHE A 92 -0.91 3.02 -17.20
CA PHE A 92 -1.29 1.97 -16.24
C PHE A 92 -1.36 0.56 -16.82
N ARG A 93 -0.96 0.39 -18.10
CA ARG A 93 -0.92 -0.92 -18.78
C ARG A 93 -0.26 -2.03 -17.94
N TYR A 94 0.83 -1.72 -17.25
CA TYR A 94 1.58 -2.71 -16.45
C TYR A 94 0.71 -3.43 -15.41
N PHE A 95 -0.16 -2.70 -14.71
CA PHE A 95 -1.06 -3.27 -13.69
C PHE A 95 -2.15 -4.17 -14.29
N MET A 96 -2.53 -3.93 -15.55
CA MET A 96 -3.46 -4.82 -16.27
C MET A 96 -2.85 -6.21 -16.43
N THR A 97 -1.55 -6.26 -16.73
CA THR A 97 -0.80 -7.48 -16.98
C THR A 97 -0.19 -8.10 -15.72
N MET A 98 -0.29 -7.43 -14.57
CA MET A 98 0.31 -7.87 -13.32
C MET A 98 -0.39 -9.13 -12.79
N HIS A 99 0.41 -10.13 -12.36
CA HIS A 99 -0.10 -11.40 -11.85
C HIS A 99 -1.06 -11.21 -10.66
N ARG A 100 -2.23 -11.84 -10.75
CA ARG A 100 -3.37 -11.68 -9.82
C ARG A 100 -3.23 -12.40 -8.47
N GLN A 101 -2.05 -12.95 -8.15
CA GLN A 101 -1.83 -13.75 -6.92
C GLN A 101 -1.10 -12.99 -5.82
N LEU A 102 -1.07 -11.65 -5.90
CA LEU A 102 -0.49 -10.80 -4.88
C LEU A 102 -1.37 -10.81 -3.63
N LYS A 103 -0.91 -11.48 -2.57
CA LYS A 103 -1.57 -11.49 -1.26
C LYS A 103 -0.90 -10.49 -0.35
N PHE A 104 -1.65 -9.51 0.12
CA PHE A 104 -1.15 -8.63 1.18
C PHE A 104 -1.04 -9.40 2.50
N SER A 105 0.12 -9.29 3.13
CA SER A 105 0.38 -9.82 4.46
C SER A 105 0.72 -8.68 5.43
N GLY A 106 -0.28 -8.29 6.23
CA GLY A 106 -0.08 -7.29 7.28
C GLY A 106 0.91 -7.77 8.34
N GLY A 107 1.03 -9.09 8.53
CA GLY A 107 2.04 -9.68 9.42
C GLY A 107 3.46 -9.47 8.90
N VAL A 108 3.70 -9.66 7.59
CA VAL A 108 5.02 -9.39 7.00
C VAL A 108 5.36 -7.90 7.11
N ILE A 109 4.43 -7.01 6.76
CA ILE A 109 4.65 -5.57 6.89
C ILE A 109 4.93 -5.21 8.35
N TYR A 110 4.09 -5.63 9.29
CA TYR A 110 4.31 -5.39 10.72
C TYR A 110 5.70 -5.87 11.21
N GLN A 111 6.13 -7.04 10.76
CA GLN A 111 7.45 -7.58 11.08
C GLN A 111 8.60 -6.81 10.42
N MET A 112 8.39 -6.23 9.25
CA MET A 112 9.32 -5.27 8.67
C MET A 112 9.32 -3.98 9.48
N LEU A 113 8.16 -3.51 9.97
CA LEU A 113 8.08 -2.27 10.73
C LEU A 113 8.91 -2.33 12.02
N LEU A 114 8.83 -3.44 12.76
CA LEU A 114 9.63 -3.68 13.97
C LEU A 114 11.14 -3.70 13.73
N ARG A 115 11.57 -3.82 12.47
CA ARG A 115 12.96 -3.89 12.06
C ARG A 115 13.43 -2.61 11.35
N GLU A 116 12.68 -1.52 11.49
CA GLU A 116 13.10 -0.22 10.99
C GLU A 116 14.38 0.25 11.69
N VAL A 117 15.30 0.79 10.91
CA VAL A 117 16.60 1.28 11.37
C VAL A 117 16.61 2.81 11.37
N HIS A 118 17.31 3.39 12.35
CA HIS A 118 17.50 4.83 12.43
C HIS A 118 18.26 5.36 11.21
N ASN A 119 17.71 6.39 10.57
CA ASN A 119 18.37 7.04 9.45
C ASN A 119 18.16 8.55 9.52
N GLU A 120 19.06 9.23 10.22
CA GLU A 120 19.06 10.68 10.34
C GLU A 120 19.32 11.34 8.98
N GLY A 121 18.41 12.25 8.58
CA GLY A 121 18.60 13.12 7.42
C GLY A 121 18.05 12.61 6.09
N GLN A 122 17.52 11.38 6.01
CA GLN A 122 16.94 10.83 4.77
C GLN A 122 15.41 10.70 4.87
N SER A 123 14.71 11.84 4.78
CA SER A 123 13.25 11.92 4.89
C SER A 123 12.50 11.14 3.79
N ASN A 124 13.16 10.82 2.68
CA ASN A 124 12.57 10.14 1.53
C ASN A 124 13.00 8.67 1.39
N GLU A 125 13.51 8.03 2.43
CA GLU A 125 13.81 6.59 2.41
C GLU A 125 13.36 5.93 3.71
N ILE A 126 13.17 4.61 3.67
CA ILE A 126 12.93 3.76 4.84
C ILE A 126 13.92 2.59 4.79
N TRP A 127 14.54 2.29 5.91
CA TRP A 127 15.56 1.26 6.03
C TRP A 127 15.13 0.19 7.02
N PHE A 128 15.38 -1.06 6.65
CA PHE A 128 14.98 -2.25 7.41
C PHE A 128 16.17 -3.15 7.61
N MET A 129 16.31 -3.73 8.80
CA MET A 129 17.26 -4.82 9.01
C MET A 129 16.59 -6.16 8.72
N LEU A 130 16.94 -6.84 7.63
CA LEU A 130 16.45 -8.17 7.29
C LEU A 130 17.59 -9.19 7.40
N GLY A 131 17.59 -9.95 8.50
CA GLY A 131 18.72 -10.80 8.83
C GLY A 131 19.96 -9.96 9.13
N ILE A 132 21.06 -10.19 8.40
CA ILE A 132 22.32 -9.41 8.53
C ILE A 132 22.39 -8.23 7.55
N HIS A 133 21.35 -8.03 6.73
CA HIS A 133 21.37 -7.08 5.63
C HIS A 133 20.49 -5.86 5.93
N ASP A 134 21.04 -4.69 5.66
CA ASP A 134 20.28 -3.44 5.65
C ASP A 134 19.61 -3.33 4.27
N VAL A 135 18.28 -3.33 4.28
CA VAL A 135 17.45 -3.29 3.09
C VAL A 135 16.76 -1.94 3.02
N ARG A 136 16.92 -1.28 1.89
CA ARG A 136 16.39 0.06 1.63
C ARG A 136 15.11 -0.01 0.81
N PHE A 137 14.16 0.85 1.14
CA PHE A 137 13.02 1.19 0.31
C PHE A 137 13.06 2.69 -0.05
N SER A 138 13.52 2.98 -1.27
CA SER A 138 13.63 4.32 -1.85
C SER A 138 12.75 4.44 -3.10
N LYS A 139 12.84 5.60 -3.77
CA LYS A 139 12.25 5.82 -5.10
C LYS A 139 12.68 4.76 -6.11
N VAL A 140 13.93 4.29 -6.04
CA VAL A 140 14.46 3.32 -7.00
C VAL A 140 13.71 1.99 -6.91
N GLU A 141 13.61 1.43 -5.69
CA GLU A 141 12.91 0.17 -5.48
C GLU A 141 11.41 0.34 -5.77
N PHE A 142 10.84 1.50 -5.45
CA PHE A 142 9.44 1.80 -5.78
C PHE A 142 9.18 1.81 -7.29
N TYR A 143 10.04 2.48 -8.07
CA TYR A 143 9.95 2.52 -9.54
C TYR A 143 9.97 1.11 -10.13
N LEU A 144 10.88 0.26 -9.67
CA LEU A 144 11.02 -1.10 -10.15
C LEU A 144 9.77 -1.95 -9.90
N ILE A 145 9.06 -1.70 -8.80
CA ILE A 145 7.83 -2.42 -8.44
C ILE A 145 6.63 -1.90 -9.24
N ILE A 146 6.48 -0.57 -9.32
CA ILE A 146 5.25 0.06 -9.80
C ILE A 146 5.28 0.42 -11.28
N GLY A 147 6.47 0.59 -11.87
CA GLY A 147 6.66 0.89 -13.28
C GLY A 147 6.18 2.28 -13.73
N LEU A 148 5.88 3.18 -12.78
CA LEU A 148 5.38 4.53 -13.07
C LEU A 148 6.50 5.55 -13.04
N TRP A 149 6.43 6.55 -13.92
CA TRP A 149 7.43 7.60 -14.03
C TRP A 149 7.64 8.38 -12.72
N LEU A 150 8.91 8.55 -12.34
CA LEU A 150 9.37 9.30 -11.18
C LEU A 150 10.08 10.59 -11.60
N GLU A 151 9.32 11.68 -11.71
CA GLU A 151 9.85 13.04 -11.93
C GLU A 151 9.25 14.04 -10.94
N GLU A 152 9.72 15.29 -10.97
CA GLU A 152 9.16 16.34 -10.13
C GLU A 152 7.66 16.52 -10.43
N VAL A 153 6.84 16.49 -9.37
CA VAL A 153 5.39 16.68 -9.52
C VAL A 153 5.16 18.14 -9.89
N PRO A 154 4.64 18.43 -11.09
CA PRO A 154 4.44 19.81 -11.51
C PRO A 154 3.34 20.46 -10.67
N ASP A 155 3.32 21.79 -10.65
CA ASP A 155 2.27 22.53 -9.95
C ASP A 155 0.88 22.08 -10.43
N ILE A 156 0.08 21.55 -9.49
CA ILE A 156 -1.26 21.03 -9.74
C ILE A 156 -2.32 22.13 -9.73
N THR A 157 -2.00 23.34 -9.27
CA THR A 157 -2.94 24.47 -9.20
C THR A 157 -3.43 24.91 -10.58
N ARG A 158 -2.61 24.69 -11.63
CA ARG A 158 -3.01 24.88 -13.04
C ARG A 158 -4.20 24.03 -13.47
N TYR A 159 -4.54 23.00 -12.69
CA TYR A 159 -5.67 22.10 -12.90
C TYR A 159 -6.78 22.32 -11.86
N ALA A 160 -6.78 23.42 -11.11
CA ALA A 160 -7.75 23.67 -10.04
C ALA A 160 -9.14 24.10 -10.55
N SER A 161 -9.24 24.58 -11.80
CA SER A 161 -10.52 25.02 -12.36
C SER A 161 -11.43 23.83 -12.65
N MET A 162 -12.65 23.88 -12.14
CA MET A 162 -13.67 22.89 -12.42
C MET A 162 -14.30 23.16 -13.78
N ASP A 163 -14.52 22.09 -14.54
CA ASP A 163 -15.37 22.14 -15.73
C ASP A 163 -16.56 21.24 -15.43
N ASN A 164 -17.71 21.87 -15.26
CA ASN A 164 -18.90 21.21 -14.77
C ASN A 164 -19.47 20.23 -15.80
N GLY A 165 -18.95 20.16 -17.04
CA GLY A 165 -19.47 19.28 -18.08
C GLY A 165 -19.53 17.80 -17.68
N LYS A 166 -18.47 17.23 -17.08
CA LYS A 166 -18.49 15.81 -16.63
C LYS A 166 -19.27 15.62 -15.33
N HIS A 167 -19.17 16.58 -14.40
CA HIS A 167 -19.90 16.57 -13.13
C HIS A 167 -21.41 16.59 -13.39
N GLN A 168 -21.87 17.42 -14.33
CA GLN A 168 -23.27 17.48 -14.75
C GLN A 168 -23.74 16.16 -15.39
N ARG A 169 -22.92 15.57 -16.28
CA ARG A 169 -23.32 14.36 -17.03
C ARG A 169 -23.39 13.10 -16.18
N TYR A 170 -22.41 12.89 -15.29
CA TYR A 170 -22.28 11.61 -14.58
C TYR A 170 -22.47 11.71 -13.08
N PHE A 171 -22.44 12.91 -12.52
CA PHE A 171 -22.47 13.13 -11.07
C PHE A 171 -23.55 14.13 -10.66
N ALA A 172 -24.60 14.30 -11.47
CA ALA A 172 -25.74 15.18 -11.19
C ALA A 172 -25.36 16.63 -10.79
N GLY A 173 -24.20 17.12 -11.26
CA GLY A 173 -23.71 18.47 -10.94
C GLY A 173 -23.10 18.64 -9.55
N MET A 174 -22.75 17.54 -8.86
CA MET A 174 -22.06 17.60 -7.57
C MET A 174 -20.69 18.27 -7.68
N ASP A 175 -20.41 19.22 -6.78
CA ASP A 175 -19.12 19.93 -6.73
C ASP A 175 -17.98 19.07 -6.15
N GLU A 176 -18.33 18.15 -5.25
CA GLU A 176 -17.40 17.26 -4.58
C GLU A 176 -17.77 15.81 -4.86
N ILE A 177 -16.88 15.07 -5.50
CA ILE A 177 -17.13 13.68 -5.88
C ILE A 177 -16.35 12.74 -4.96
N LEU A 178 -17.04 11.91 -4.19
CA LEU A 178 -16.45 10.83 -3.42
C LEU A 178 -15.91 9.74 -4.35
N PHE A 179 -14.88 9.03 -3.89
CA PHE A 179 -14.37 7.87 -4.61
C PHE A 179 -15.45 6.78 -4.78
N GLU A 180 -16.36 6.63 -3.81
CA GLU A 180 -17.54 5.76 -3.94
C GLU A 180 -18.43 6.13 -5.12
N GLU A 181 -18.72 7.41 -5.34
CA GLU A 181 -19.57 7.89 -6.44
C GLU A 181 -18.88 7.64 -7.79
N LEU A 182 -17.56 7.85 -7.86
CA LEU A 182 -16.77 7.46 -9.03
C LEU A 182 -16.88 5.96 -9.31
N ARG A 183 -16.79 5.11 -8.28
CA ARG A 183 -16.98 3.66 -8.41
C ARG A 183 -18.37 3.33 -8.95
N VAL A 184 -19.41 3.97 -8.43
CA VAL A 184 -20.79 3.78 -8.89
C VAL A 184 -20.90 4.12 -10.37
N VAL A 185 -20.43 5.31 -10.78
CA VAL A 185 -20.47 5.73 -12.19
C VAL A 185 -19.69 4.79 -13.10
N VAL A 186 -18.49 4.35 -12.70
CA VAL A 186 -17.69 3.40 -13.48
C VAL A 186 -18.36 2.02 -13.58
N ASN A 187 -19.21 1.67 -12.61
CA ASN A 187 -19.95 0.41 -12.60
C ASN A 187 -21.32 0.48 -13.29
N LEU A 188 -21.80 1.68 -13.62
CA LEU A 188 -23.04 1.91 -14.35
C LEU A 188 -22.76 1.95 -15.86
N ASP A 189 -23.65 1.34 -16.63
CA ASP A 189 -23.56 1.32 -18.08
C ASP A 189 -24.09 2.65 -18.66
N GLY A 190 -23.70 3.01 -19.89
CA GLY A 190 -24.31 4.13 -20.62
C GLY A 190 -23.52 5.46 -20.64
N PHE A 191 -22.20 5.40 -20.85
CA PHE A 191 -21.40 6.61 -21.09
C PHE A 191 -21.86 7.35 -22.35
N GLN A 192 -22.06 8.67 -22.22
CA GLN A 192 -22.67 9.49 -23.25
C GLN A 192 -21.68 10.03 -24.30
N GLN A 193 -20.38 10.07 -23.97
CA GLN A 193 -19.33 10.57 -24.86
C GLN A 193 -18.21 9.56 -25.05
N ALA A 194 -17.58 9.61 -26.23
CA ALA A 194 -16.41 8.78 -26.54
C ALA A 194 -15.28 9.00 -25.52
N TYR A 195 -14.62 7.92 -25.13
CA TYR A 195 -13.52 7.88 -24.15
C TYR A 195 -13.85 8.35 -22.72
N ASP A 196 -15.05 8.84 -22.40
CA ASP A 196 -15.37 9.22 -21.01
C ASP A 196 -15.27 8.02 -20.06
N SER A 197 -15.68 6.85 -20.54
CA SER A 197 -15.47 5.56 -19.90
C SER A 197 -13.99 5.27 -19.64
N VAL A 198 -13.11 5.46 -20.62
CA VAL A 198 -11.65 5.26 -20.48
C VAL A 198 -11.10 6.18 -19.39
N LYS A 199 -11.48 7.47 -19.45
CA LYS A 199 -11.02 8.50 -18.52
C LYS A 199 -11.43 8.18 -17.09
N LEU A 200 -12.70 7.86 -16.86
CA LEU A 200 -13.20 7.57 -15.52
C LEU A 200 -12.66 6.23 -14.98
N CYS A 201 -12.47 5.22 -15.83
CA CYS A 201 -11.81 3.97 -15.47
C CYS A 201 -10.34 4.18 -15.06
N LEU A 202 -9.57 5.02 -15.77
CA LEU A 202 -8.19 5.34 -15.41
C LEU A 202 -8.12 6.09 -14.08
N LEU A 203 -9.03 7.04 -13.85
CA LEU A 203 -9.12 7.76 -12.59
C LEU A 203 -9.50 6.83 -11.43
N TYR A 204 -10.47 5.93 -11.65
CA TYR A 204 -10.85 4.91 -10.68
C TYR A 204 -9.67 4.00 -10.32
N MET A 205 -8.94 3.53 -11.34
CA MET A 205 -7.75 2.70 -11.19
C MET A 205 -6.64 3.40 -10.39
N LEU A 206 -6.35 4.67 -10.69
CA LEU A 206 -5.40 5.48 -9.93
C LEU A 206 -5.75 5.49 -8.45
N LYS A 207 -6.99 5.83 -8.11
CA LYS A 207 -7.40 5.97 -6.71
C LYS A 207 -7.42 4.63 -5.98
N TRP A 208 -7.87 3.58 -6.66
CA TRP A 208 -8.08 2.28 -6.03
C TRP A 208 -6.82 1.43 -5.93
N ILE A 209 -6.17 1.17 -7.07
CA ILE A 209 -5.09 0.21 -7.18
C ILE A 209 -3.78 0.87 -6.81
N ILE A 210 -3.56 2.10 -7.29
CA ILE A 210 -2.26 2.75 -7.22
C ILE A 210 -2.13 3.53 -5.91
N MET A 211 -3.14 4.33 -5.56
CA MET A 211 -3.13 5.16 -4.34
C MET A 211 -3.73 4.46 -3.12
N CYS A 212 -4.44 3.33 -3.30
CA CYS A 212 -5.09 2.59 -2.22
C CYS A 212 -5.93 3.50 -1.30
N LEU A 213 -6.82 4.30 -1.88
CA LEU A 213 -7.67 5.24 -1.12
C LEU A 213 -8.96 4.57 -0.62
N ASP A 214 -9.43 5.03 0.54
CA ASP A 214 -10.74 4.68 1.08
C ASP A 214 -11.86 5.34 0.25
N GLU A 215 -13.00 4.66 0.09
CA GLU A 215 -14.14 5.11 -0.73
C GLU A 215 -14.75 6.44 -0.27
N ARG A 216 -14.55 6.81 1.00
CA ARG A 216 -14.98 8.08 1.60
C ARG A 216 -14.08 9.26 1.24
N VAL A 217 -12.95 9.02 0.57
CA VAL A 217 -12.02 10.08 0.17
C VAL A 217 -12.54 10.79 -1.07
N LYS A 218 -12.61 12.13 -1.00
CA LYS A 218 -12.96 12.98 -2.14
C LYS A 218 -11.96 12.82 -3.29
N THR A 219 -12.45 12.95 -4.51
CA THR A 219 -11.65 13.00 -5.73
C THR A 219 -11.32 14.45 -6.05
N PRO A 220 -10.04 14.85 -5.96
CA PRO A 220 -9.66 16.23 -6.25
C PRO A 220 -9.98 16.62 -7.69
N VAL A 221 -10.46 17.86 -7.88
CA VAL A 221 -10.79 18.44 -9.19
C VAL A 221 -9.62 18.33 -10.17
N TRP A 222 -8.39 18.54 -9.70
CA TRP A 222 -7.20 18.47 -10.55
C TRP A 222 -6.99 17.09 -11.20
N GLN A 223 -7.43 16.00 -10.57
CA GLN A 223 -7.37 14.67 -11.17
C GLN A 223 -8.39 14.52 -12.31
N PHE A 224 -9.61 15.07 -12.14
CA PHE A 224 -10.61 15.13 -13.20
C PHE A 224 -10.15 15.99 -14.38
N GLN A 225 -9.43 17.09 -14.12
CA GLN A 225 -8.88 17.93 -15.17
C GLN A 225 -7.76 17.24 -15.94
N LEU A 226 -6.81 16.59 -15.24
CA LEU A 226 -5.73 15.84 -15.89
C LEU A 226 -6.28 14.77 -16.83
N VAL A 227 -7.28 14.01 -16.40
CA VAL A 227 -7.80 12.90 -17.20
C VAL A 227 -8.64 13.36 -18.39
N LYS A 228 -8.88 14.66 -18.58
CA LYS A 228 -9.52 15.16 -19.82
C LYS A 228 -8.66 14.90 -21.05
N ASP A 229 -7.36 15.13 -20.93
CA ASP A 229 -6.37 14.83 -21.95
C ASP A 229 -5.52 13.64 -21.51
N LEU A 230 -5.73 12.51 -22.18
CA LEU A 230 -5.05 11.28 -21.81
C LEU A 230 -3.54 11.37 -22.02
N ASN A 231 -3.05 12.20 -22.94
CA ASN A 231 -1.60 12.38 -23.11
C ASN A 231 -0.99 13.11 -21.91
N THR A 232 -1.62 14.19 -21.44
CA THR A 232 -1.23 14.89 -20.20
C THR A 232 -1.33 13.96 -18.99
N PHE A 233 -2.38 13.14 -18.91
CA PHE A 233 -2.54 12.14 -17.84
C PHE A 233 -1.43 11.08 -17.88
N ASP A 234 -1.12 10.54 -19.06
CA ASP A 234 -0.10 9.50 -19.24
C ASP A 234 1.32 10.04 -18.94
N ALA A 235 1.57 11.31 -19.26
CA ALA A 235 2.84 11.99 -18.99
C ALA A 235 2.98 12.53 -17.55
N PHE A 236 1.91 12.54 -16.76
CA PHE A 236 1.98 13.02 -15.39
C PHE A 236 2.83 12.07 -14.52
N PRO A 237 3.72 12.58 -13.63
CA PRO A 237 4.62 11.75 -12.82
C PRO A 237 3.88 11.10 -11.64
N TRP A 238 2.91 10.22 -11.95
CA TRP A 238 2.10 9.51 -10.97
C TRP A 238 2.95 8.74 -9.96
N GLY A 239 4.06 8.16 -10.41
CA GLY A 239 4.95 7.41 -9.53
C GLY A 239 5.50 8.28 -8.40
N SER A 240 5.93 9.52 -8.69
CA SER A 240 6.44 10.43 -7.65
C SER A 240 5.37 10.83 -6.65
N LEU A 241 4.17 11.13 -7.14
CA LEU A 241 3.04 11.48 -6.29
C LEU A 241 2.70 10.31 -5.34
N VAL A 242 2.54 9.11 -5.88
CA VAL A 242 2.18 7.91 -5.12
C VAL A 242 3.29 7.52 -4.16
N TYR A 243 4.54 7.67 -4.56
CA TYR A 243 5.69 7.44 -3.69
C TYR A 243 5.67 8.35 -2.46
N ASN A 244 5.46 9.66 -2.67
CA ASN A 244 5.41 10.63 -1.58
C ASN A 244 4.28 10.30 -0.60
N TYR A 245 3.09 9.94 -1.11
CA TYR A 245 1.99 9.46 -0.26
C TYR A 245 2.38 8.19 0.49
N SER A 246 3.00 7.23 -0.19
CA SER A 246 3.39 5.94 0.41
C SER A 246 4.39 6.14 1.54
N ILE A 247 5.46 6.90 1.31
CA ILE A 247 6.48 7.19 2.33
C ILE A 247 5.86 7.96 3.50
N PHE A 248 5.06 9.00 3.23
CA PHE A 248 4.38 9.75 4.28
C PHE A 248 3.48 8.85 5.14
N SER A 249 2.63 8.04 4.50
CA SER A 249 1.73 7.12 5.20
C SER A 249 2.49 6.06 5.98
N PHE A 250 3.54 5.48 5.41
CA PHE A 250 4.36 4.51 6.12
C PHE A 250 4.99 5.16 7.35
N LYS A 251 5.70 6.28 7.21
CA LYS A 251 6.34 7.01 8.31
C LYS A 251 5.36 7.42 9.40
N HIS A 252 4.20 7.94 9.01
CA HIS A 252 3.16 8.27 9.99
C HIS A 252 2.68 7.03 10.77
N VAL A 253 2.52 5.88 10.10
CA VAL A 253 2.17 4.62 10.79
C VAL A 253 3.30 4.17 11.72
N PHE A 254 4.57 4.33 11.33
CA PHE A 254 5.73 4.05 12.20
C PHE A 254 5.72 4.92 13.44
N ASP A 255 5.51 6.23 13.29
CA ASP A 255 5.49 7.20 14.39
C ASP A 255 4.32 6.92 15.34
N MET A 256 3.10 6.73 14.82
CA MET A 256 1.94 6.40 15.64
C MET A 256 2.11 5.11 16.45
N GLN A 257 2.76 4.10 15.85
CA GLN A 257 3.04 2.85 16.55
C GLN A 257 4.07 3.03 17.66
N ARG A 258 5.11 3.82 17.41
CA ARG A 258 6.11 4.20 18.42
C ARG A 258 5.47 4.95 19.59
N GLU A 259 4.67 5.98 19.33
CA GLU A 259 3.96 6.73 20.37
C GLU A 259 3.00 5.85 21.17
N TRP A 260 2.24 4.98 20.50
CA TRP A 260 1.34 4.05 21.19
C TRP A 260 2.12 3.11 22.10
N PHE A 261 3.27 2.64 21.65
CA PHE A 261 4.15 1.80 22.44
C PHE A 261 4.69 2.52 23.69
N GLU A 262 5.21 3.73 23.54
CA GLU A 262 5.70 4.56 24.64
C GLU A 262 4.62 4.79 25.69
N ARG A 263 3.37 5.08 25.26
CA ARG A 263 2.21 5.19 26.16
C ARG A 263 1.95 3.90 26.93
N CYS A 264 1.99 2.75 26.26
CA CYS A 264 1.78 1.46 26.92
C CYS A 264 2.86 1.12 27.96
N GLN A 265 4.11 1.55 27.75
CA GLN A 265 5.16 1.40 28.76
C GLN A 265 4.93 2.30 29.97
N GLN A 266 4.56 3.57 29.75
CA GLN A 266 4.28 4.50 30.83
C GLN A 266 3.14 3.99 31.73
N THR A 267 2.05 3.48 31.13
CA THR A 267 0.92 2.92 31.90
C THR A 267 1.29 1.71 32.77
N LYS A 268 2.29 0.91 32.37
CA LYS A 268 2.76 -0.23 33.19
C LYS A 268 3.67 0.21 34.35
N GLY A 269 4.31 1.38 34.24
CA GLY A 269 5.14 1.95 35.30
C GLY A 269 4.34 2.66 36.40
N THR A 270 3.16 3.20 36.07
CA THR A 270 2.32 3.93 37.04
C THR A 270 1.58 3.01 38.02
N ASP A 271 1.35 1.75 37.67
CA ASP A 271 0.72 0.75 38.56
C ASP A 271 1.66 0.26 39.69
N VAL A 272 2.92 0.72 39.74
CA VAL A 272 3.89 0.34 40.78
C VAL A 272 3.96 1.37 41.92
N HIS A 273 3.24 2.49 41.84
CA HIS A 273 3.24 3.54 42.88
C HIS A 273 1.91 3.74 43.63
N MET A 274 0.96 2.81 43.51
CA MET A 274 -0.26 2.79 44.34
C MET A 274 -0.47 1.46 45.07
N LEU A 275 0.53 1.04 45.84
CA LEU A 275 0.39 0.06 46.92
C LEU A 275 1.09 0.58 48.18
#